data_AF-A0A5J4ZQW8-F1
#
_entry.id   AF-A0A5J4ZQW8-F1
#
_cell.length_a   1.000
_cell.length_b   1.000
_cell.length_c   1.000
_cell.angle_alpha   90.00
_cell.angle_beta   90.00
_cell.angle_gamma   90.00
#
_symmetry.space_group_name_H-M   'P 1'
#
loop_
_entity.id
_entity.type
_entity.pdbx_description
1 polymer ?
#
loop_
_entity_poly.entity_id
_entity_poly.type
_entity_poly.pdbx_seq_one_letter_code
_entity_poly.pdbx_strand_id
1 'polypeptide(L)'
;MKSAKKNDFSNLTILCLFLPGFIYLCFWSPAAISEPFVSIQNYHPYAKSNTLQNLNVSKDELEEALDEASMENKTVIIAVVNKAYVEQRDDRYPTMLDLFLESFWVGEGTRSLLDHLLIVAVDQTAYDRCKFDDCTVIDW
;
A
#
# COMPACT_ATOMS: atom_id res chain seq x y z
N MET A 1 -49.92 -47.40 7.09
CA MET A 1 -48.92 -46.94 8.08
C MET A 1 -48.10 -45.82 7.43
N LYS A 2 -48.17 -44.59 7.96
CA LYS A 2 -47.54 -43.38 7.40
C LYS A 2 -46.01 -43.45 7.54
N SER A 3 -45.27 -43.29 6.45
CA SER A 3 -43.83 -43.01 6.52
C SER A 3 -43.62 -41.49 6.53
N ALA A 4 -42.92 -41.02 7.57
CA ALA A 4 -42.70 -39.61 7.85
C ALA A 4 -41.55 -39.04 7.00
N LYS A 5 -41.83 -37.96 6.28
CA LYS A 5 -40.80 -37.13 5.62
C LYS A 5 -40.09 -36.32 6.70
N LYS A 6 -38.85 -36.70 7.03
CA LYS A 6 -38.00 -35.99 8.00
C LYS A 6 -36.72 -35.54 7.29
N ASN A 7 -36.38 -34.25 7.42
CA ASN A 7 -35.02 -33.68 7.51
C ASN A 7 -34.65 -32.46 6.63
N ASP A 8 -35.57 -31.78 5.93
CA ASP A 8 -35.26 -30.45 5.36
C ASP A 8 -35.34 -29.32 6.41
N PHE A 9 -36.32 -29.40 7.31
CA PHE A 9 -36.63 -28.32 8.24
C PHE A 9 -35.54 -28.08 9.29
N SER A 10 -34.79 -29.13 9.65
CA SER A 10 -33.71 -29.05 10.64
C SER A 10 -32.53 -28.22 10.14
N ASN A 11 -32.15 -28.39 8.87
CA ASN A 11 -31.05 -27.62 8.27
C ASN A 11 -31.40 -26.14 8.10
N LEU A 12 -32.67 -25.85 7.75
CA LEU A 12 -33.16 -24.48 7.63
C LEU A 12 -33.17 -23.76 8.99
N THR A 13 -33.54 -24.47 10.06
CA THR A 13 -33.55 -23.93 11.42
C THR A 13 -32.14 -23.57 11.88
N ILE A 14 -31.15 -24.40 11.56
CA ILE A 14 -29.73 -24.16 11.89
C ILE A 14 -29.20 -22.93 11.13
N LEU A 15 -29.51 -22.81 9.83
CA LEU A 15 -29.11 -21.66 9.01
C LEU A 15 -29.68 -20.34 9.55
N CYS A 16 -30.94 -20.33 9.99
CA CYS A 16 -31.59 -19.14 10.57
C CYS A 16 -30.95 -18.66 11.88
N LEU A 17 -30.30 -19.54 12.65
CA LEU A 17 -29.65 -19.18 13.91
C LEU A 17 -28.28 -18.51 13.70
N PHE A 18 -27.59 -18.81 12.59
CA PHE A 18 -26.28 -18.21 12.27
C PHE A 18 -26.38 -16.85 11.56
N LEU A 19 -27.47 -16.59 10.85
CA LEU A 19 -27.71 -15.32 10.14
C LEU A 19 -27.63 -14.06 11.03
N PRO A 20 -28.24 -13.98 12.23
CA PRO A 20 -28.16 -12.78 13.05
C PRO A 20 -26.74 -12.53 13.61
N GLY A 21 -25.98 -13.59 13.92
CA GLY A 21 -24.59 -13.47 14.36
C GLY A 21 -23.67 -13.00 13.23
N PHE A 22 -23.89 -13.49 12.01
CA PHE A 22 -23.14 -13.06 10.83
C PHE A 22 -23.44 -11.60 10.47
N ILE A 23 -24.72 -11.19 10.53
CA ILE A 23 -25.13 -9.79 10.34
C ILE A 23 -24.53 -8.89 11.43
N TYR A 24 -24.50 -9.34 12.69
CA TYR A 24 -23.87 -8.59 13.77
C TYR A 24 -22.36 -8.42 13.55
N LEU A 25 -21.65 -9.44 13.08
CA LEU A 25 -20.22 -9.34 12.71
C LEU A 25 -20.00 -8.36 11.54
N CYS A 26 -20.89 -8.35 10.55
CA CYS A 26 -20.80 -7.41 9.42
C CYS A 26 -21.17 -5.97 9.78
N PHE A 27 -22.06 -5.75 10.76
CA PHE A 27 -22.49 -4.40 11.18
C PHE A 27 -21.68 -3.82 12.36
N TRP A 28 -20.93 -4.64 13.11
CA TRP A 28 -20.12 -4.21 14.26
C TRP A 28 -18.61 -4.19 13.96
N SER A 29 -18.23 -3.94 12.71
CA SER A 29 -16.92 -3.36 12.45
C SER A 29 -17.12 -1.85 12.29
N PRO A 30 -16.84 -1.03 13.33
CA PRO A 30 -16.51 0.34 13.06
C PRO A 30 -15.23 0.28 12.22
N ALA A 31 -15.32 0.72 10.97
CA ALA A 31 -14.16 1.19 10.24
C ALA A 31 -13.64 2.43 10.99
N ALA A 32 -12.96 2.21 12.11
CA ALA A 32 -12.06 3.17 12.68
C ALA A 32 -10.87 3.21 11.73
N ILE A 33 -11.02 4.02 10.68
CA ILE A 33 -9.92 4.49 9.86
C ILE A 33 -9.00 5.19 10.85
N SER A 34 -7.91 4.50 11.20
CA SER A 34 -6.81 5.12 11.92
C SER A 34 -6.30 6.25 11.04
N GLU A 35 -6.61 7.48 11.43
CA GLU A 35 -6.00 8.70 10.89
C GLU A 35 -4.48 8.48 10.78
N PRO A 36 -3.87 8.61 9.59
CA PRO A 36 -2.42 8.55 9.48
C PRO A 36 -1.87 9.88 10.01
N PHE A 37 -1.51 9.90 11.29
CA PHE A 37 -0.76 11.02 11.87
C PHE A 37 0.70 10.93 11.42
N VAL A 38 1.02 11.51 10.27
CA VAL A 38 2.40 11.75 9.84
C VAL A 38 2.68 13.24 10.00
N SER A 39 3.15 13.63 11.18
CA SER A 39 3.74 14.95 11.41
C SER A 39 5.25 14.86 11.12
N ILE A 40 5.66 15.19 9.90
CA ILE A 40 7.06 15.45 9.58
C ILE A 40 7.29 16.96 9.71
N GLN A 41 7.79 17.39 10.86
CA GLN A 41 8.42 18.70 11.00
C GLN A 41 9.93 18.53 10.89
N ASN A 42 10.50 18.84 9.73
CA ASN A 42 11.94 19.07 9.59
C ASN A 42 12.18 20.31 8.72
N TYR A 43 12.14 21.50 9.33
CA TYR A 43 12.67 22.72 8.73
C TYR A 43 13.99 23.06 9.40
N HIS A 44 15.10 22.79 8.71
CA HIS A 44 16.43 23.30 9.09
C HIS A 44 16.93 24.20 7.96
N PRO A 45 17.15 25.51 8.19
CA PRO A 45 17.66 26.38 7.14
C PRO A 45 19.15 26.10 6.96
N TYR A 46 19.57 25.65 5.78
CA TYR A 46 20.98 25.54 5.41
C TYR A 46 21.39 26.62 4.41
N ALA A 47 22.62 27.09 4.58
CA ALA A 47 23.22 28.21 3.87
C ALA A 47 23.46 27.91 2.38
N LYS A 48 23.27 28.94 1.56
CA LYS A 48 23.22 28.93 0.10
C LYS A 48 24.63 29.02 -0.50
N SER A 49 25.15 27.96 -1.12
CA SER A 49 26.37 27.99 -1.95
C SER A 49 26.45 26.79 -2.88
N ASN A 50 26.40 26.97 -4.22
CA ASN A 50 26.38 25.97 -5.29
C ASN A 50 25.26 24.89 -5.23
N THR A 51 24.73 24.61 -4.03
CA THR A 51 23.57 23.78 -3.74
C THR A 51 22.31 24.30 -4.41
N LEU A 52 22.17 25.61 -4.70
CA LEU A 52 20.92 26.14 -5.26
C LEU A 52 20.60 25.61 -6.66
N GLN A 53 21.61 25.39 -7.52
CA GLN A 53 21.33 24.86 -8.86
C GLN A 53 20.94 23.38 -8.81
N ASN A 54 21.66 22.57 -8.02
CA ASN A 54 21.29 21.17 -7.81
C ASN A 54 19.98 21.01 -7.02
N LEU A 55 19.71 21.89 -6.05
CA LEU A 55 18.44 21.92 -5.31
C LEU A 55 17.28 22.34 -6.20
N ASN A 56 17.49 23.26 -7.14
CA ASN A 56 16.46 23.63 -8.09
C ASN A 56 16.16 22.45 -9.02
N VAL A 57 17.19 21.78 -9.56
CA VAL A 57 17.00 20.58 -10.41
C VAL A 57 16.35 19.44 -9.64
N SER A 58 16.82 19.13 -8.42
CA SER A 58 16.22 18.07 -7.59
C SER A 58 14.83 18.45 -7.10
N LYS A 59 14.55 19.74 -6.88
CA LYS A 59 13.21 20.22 -6.56
C LYS A 59 12.30 20.03 -7.75
N ASP A 60 12.76 20.36 -8.95
CA ASP A 60 11.96 20.22 -10.17
C ASP A 60 11.64 18.74 -10.44
N GLU A 61 12.61 17.84 -10.28
CA GLU A 61 12.41 16.38 -10.41
C GLU A 61 11.49 15.81 -9.32
N LEU A 62 11.66 16.24 -8.06
CA LEU A 62 10.79 15.82 -6.97
C LEU A 62 9.36 16.34 -7.15
N GLU A 63 9.20 17.59 -7.60
CA GLU A 63 7.91 18.21 -7.86
C GLU A 63 7.20 17.50 -9.02
N GLU A 64 7.92 17.14 -10.09
CA GLU A 64 7.42 16.33 -11.19
C GLU A 64 6.98 14.94 -10.73
N ALA A 65 7.82 14.21 -9.98
CA ALA A 65 7.48 12.88 -9.49
C ALA A 65 6.29 12.89 -8.51
N LEU A 66 6.20 13.92 -7.66
CA LEU A 66 5.06 14.09 -6.75
C LEU A 66 3.77 14.46 -7.48
N ASP A 67 3.85 15.28 -8.53
CA ASP A 67 2.69 15.63 -9.34
C ASP A 67 2.21 14.45 -10.19
N GLU A 68 3.13 13.64 -10.72
CA GLU A 68 2.82 12.41 -11.47
C GLU A 68 2.13 11.37 -10.58
N ALA A 69 2.65 11.14 -9.36
CA ALA A 69 2.06 10.19 -8.41
C ALA A 69 0.80 10.74 -7.70
N SER A 70 0.43 12.00 -7.92
CA SER A 70 -0.66 12.65 -7.17
C SER A 70 -2.05 12.19 -7.58
N MET A 71 -2.91 11.90 -6.61
CA MET A 71 -4.34 11.77 -6.81
C MET A 71 -5.02 13.13 -7.05
N GLU A 72 -6.28 13.13 -7.48
CA GLU A 72 -7.08 14.36 -7.69
C GLU A 72 -7.13 15.26 -6.46
N ASN A 73 -7.11 14.67 -5.26
CA ASN A 73 -7.10 15.38 -3.97
C ASN A 73 -5.68 15.71 -3.46
N LYS A 74 -4.65 15.61 -4.30
CA LYS A 74 -3.24 15.83 -3.95
C LYS A 74 -2.67 14.87 -2.90
N THR A 75 -3.22 13.66 -2.80
CA THR A 75 -2.66 12.58 -1.96
C THR A 75 -1.66 11.75 -2.75
N VAL A 76 -0.54 11.37 -2.12
CA VAL A 76 0.49 10.48 -2.67
C VAL A 76 0.77 9.39 -1.63
N ILE A 77 0.96 8.15 -2.07
CA ILE A 77 1.46 7.06 -1.22
C ILE A 77 2.98 7.01 -1.40
N ILE A 78 3.73 7.13 -0.31
CA ILE A 78 5.20 7.08 -0.36
C ILE A 78 5.71 5.84 0.37
N ALA A 79 6.55 5.05 -0.29
CA ALA A 79 7.23 3.90 0.29
C ALA A 79 8.75 4.09 0.26
N VAL A 80 9.38 4.09 1.44
CA VAL A 80 10.86 4.19 1.55
C VAL A 80 11.45 2.80 1.63
N VAL A 81 12.30 2.45 0.66
CA VAL A 81 12.87 1.12 0.50
C VAL A 81 14.39 1.16 0.48
N ASN A 82 14.99 0.13 1.08
CA ASN A 82 16.42 -0.11 1.08
C ASN A 82 16.70 -1.56 0.63
N LYS A 83 17.97 -1.90 0.55
CA LYS A 83 18.52 -3.19 0.18
C LYS A 83 17.84 -4.36 0.88
N ALA A 84 17.56 -4.24 2.17
CA ALA A 84 16.95 -5.32 2.94
C ALA A 84 15.50 -5.63 2.54
N TYR A 85 14.81 -4.69 1.87
CA TYR A 85 13.45 -4.89 1.37
C TYR A 85 13.39 -5.48 -0.04
N VAL A 86 14.47 -5.32 -0.81
CA VAL A 86 14.55 -5.74 -2.22
C VAL A 86 15.45 -6.96 -2.43
N GLU A 87 16.30 -7.31 -1.49
CA GLU A 87 17.17 -8.48 -1.60
C GLU A 87 16.41 -9.76 -1.31
N GLN A 88 16.48 -10.70 -2.24
CA GLN A 88 16.05 -12.08 -2.02
C GLN A 88 17.07 -12.79 -1.13
N ARG A 89 16.58 -13.41 -0.05
CA ARG A 89 17.42 -14.24 0.83
C ARG A 89 17.53 -15.69 0.39
N ASP A 90 16.55 -16.17 -0.36
CA ASP A 90 16.44 -17.54 -0.87
C ASP A 90 15.59 -17.51 -2.15
N ASP A 91 15.76 -18.48 -3.05
CA ASP A 91 15.05 -18.57 -4.33
C ASP A 91 13.54 -18.90 -4.19
N ARG A 92 13.09 -19.15 -2.95
CA ARG A 92 11.73 -19.58 -2.63
C ARG A 92 10.77 -18.47 -2.25
N TYR A 93 11.24 -17.33 -1.77
CA TYR A 93 10.37 -16.31 -1.20
C TYR A 93 10.49 -14.98 -1.95
N PRO A 94 9.34 -14.35 -2.28
CA PRO A 94 9.34 -12.99 -2.80
C PRO A 94 9.97 -12.02 -1.79
N THR A 95 10.50 -10.91 -2.29
CA THR A 95 11.07 -9.85 -1.45
C THR A 95 9.95 -9.15 -0.68
N MET A 96 10.31 -8.38 0.35
CA MET A 96 9.32 -7.58 1.07
C MET A 96 8.66 -6.54 0.16
N LEU A 97 9.42 -5.97 -0.79
CA LEU A 97 8.87 -5.08 -1.80
C LEU A 97 7.87 -5.81 -2.72
N ASP A 98 8.21 -7.00 -3.19
CA ASP A 98 7.32 -7.79 -4.05
C ASP A 98 5.98 -8.09 -3.33
N LEU A 99 6.04 -8.47 -2.04
CA LEU A 99 4.85 -8.70 -1.23
C LEU A 99 4.02 -7.43 -1.02
N PHE A 100 4.68 -6.29 -0.82
CA PHE A 100 4.01 -5.00 -0.70
C PHE A 100 3.27 -4.64 -1.99
N LEU A 101 3.92 -4.76 -3.16
CA LEU A 101 3.30 -4.47 -4.46
C LEU A 101 2.17 -5.47 -4.78
N GLU A 102 2.38 -6.76 -4.52
CA GLU A 102 1.37 -7.81 -4.72
C GLU A 102 0.12 -7.53 -3.89
N SER A 103 0.27 -6.97 -2.69
CA SER A 103 -0.87 -6.64 -1.81
C SER A 103 -1.86 -5.66 -2.46
N PHE A 104 -1.38 -4.72 -3.28
CA PHE A 104 -2.26 -3.83 -4.05
C PHE A 104 -2.94 -4.55 -5.22
N TRP A 105 -2.26 -5.55 -5.79
CA TRP A 105 -2.76 -6.30 -6.94
C TRP A 105 -3.88 -7.28 -6.55
N VAL A 106 -3.72 -7.96 -5.41
CA VAL A 106 -4.73 -8.92 -4.89
C VAL A 106 -5.81 -8.24 -4.05
N GLY A 107 -5.56 -7.03 -3.56
CA GLY A 107 -6.52 -6.28 -2.75
C GLY A 107 -7.74 -5.80 -3.57
N GLU A 108 -8.88 -5.74 -2.91
CA GLU A 108 -10.12 -5.27 -3.52
C GLU A 108 -10.09 -3.74 -3.67
N GLY A 109 -10.13 -3.25 -4.92
CA GLY A 109 -10.14 -1.82 -5.23
C GLY A 109 -8.82 -1.09 -4.99
N THR A 110 -7.73 -1.80 -4.71
CA THR A 110 -6.41 -1.20 -4.39
C THR A 110 -5.49 -1.08 -5.60
N ARG A 111 -5.79 -1.74 -6.71
CA ARG A 111 -4.89 -1.80 -7.87
C ARG A 111 -4.55 -0.43 -8.46
N SER A 112 -5.52 0.49 -8.52
CA SER A 112 -5.30 1.86 -9.01
C SER A 112 -4.44 2.71 -8.08
N LEU A 113 -4.19 2.27 -6.84
CA LEU A 113 -3.30 2.97 -5.92
C LEU A 113 -1.83 2.79 -6.31
N LEU A 114 -1.50 1.79 -7.13
CA LEU A 114 -0.14 1.62 -7.67
C LEU A 114 0.25 2.79 -8.58
N ASP A 115 -0.71 3.40 -9.28
CA ASP A 115 -0.49 4.59 -10.11
C ASP A 115 -0.19 5.85 -9.26
N HIS A 116 -0.37 5.76 -7.94
CA HIS A 116 -0.18 6.84 -6.98
C HIS A 116 0.90 6.52 -5.92
N LEU A 117 1.74 5.52 -6.20
CA LEU A 117 2.81 5.07 -5.33
C LEU A 117 4.15 5.64 -5.80
N LEU A 118 4.77 6.47 -4.97
CA LEU A 118 6.13 6.95 -5.14
C LEU A 118 7.09 6.14 -4.25
N ILE A 119 8.05 5.45 -4.86
CA ILE A 119 9.07 4.71 -4.14
C ILE A 119 10.31 5.58 -3.93
N VAL A 120 10.81 5.61 -2.71
CA VAL A 120 12.04 6.31 -2.33
C VAL A 120 13.11 5.27 -2.06
N ALA A 121 14.11 5.18 -2.92
CA ALA A 121 15.23 4.27 -2.73
C ALA A 121 16.37 4.96 -1.96
N VAL A 122 16.75 4.40 -0.81
CA VAL A 122 17.86 4.93 0.02
C VAL A 122 19.21 4.27 -0.25
N ASP A 123 19.29 3.35 -1.20
CA ASP A 123 20.54 2.80 -1.71
C ASP A 123 20.42 2.29 -3.15
N GLN A 124 21.58 2.11 -3.79
CA GLN A 124 21.68 1.70 -5.19
C GLN A 124 21.00 0.35 -5.48
N THR A 125 21.03 -0.59 -4.54
CA THR A 125 20.42 -1.92 -4.76
C THR A 125 18.91 -1.79 -4.86
N ALA A 126 18.31 -0.97 -3.99
CA ALA A 126 16.89 -0.69 -4.02
C ALA A 126 16.50 0.12 -5.26
N TYR A 127 17.31 1.11 -5.64
CA TYR A 127 17.08 1.92 -6.84
C TYR A 127 17.09 1.06 -8.11
N ASP A 128 18.11 0.22 -8.28
CA ASP A 128 18.26 -0.65 -9.45
C ASP A 128 17.10 -1.66 -9.54
N ARG A 129 16.64 -2.20 -8.40
CA ARG A 129 15.47 -3.09 -8.35
C ARG A 129 14.21 -2.36 -8.80
N CYS A 130 13.92 -1.19 -8.22
CA CYS A 130 12.71 -0.44 -8.54
C CYS A 130 12.67 -0.02 -10.02
N LYS A 131 13.83 0.35 -10.58
CA LYS A 131 13.96 0.67 -12.00
C LYS A 131 13.74 -0.55 -12.91
N PHE A 132 14.16 -1.74 -12.48
CA PHE A 132 13.89 -2.97 -13.22
C PHE A 132 12.41 -3.35 -13.21
N ASP A 133 11.73 -3.10 -12.09
CA ASP A 133 10.31 -3.38 -11.90
C ASP A 133 9.38 -2.24 -12.38
N ASP A 134 9.92 -1.25 -13.11
CA ASP A 134 9.21 -0.09 -13.70
C ASP A 134 8.41 0.73 -12.66
N CYS A 135 8.99 0.92 -11.49
CA CYS A 135 8.40 1.75 -10.43
C CYS A 135 8.71 3.24 -10.64
N THR A 136 7.81 4.12 -10.24
CA THR A 136 8.12 5.54 -10.02
C THR A 136 9.04 5.65 -8.81
N VAL A 137 10.33 5.90 -9.05
CA VAL A 137 11.38 5.91 -8.00
C VAL A 137 12.21 7.17 -8.03
N ILE A 138 12.49 7.74 -6.86
CA ILE A 138 13.47 8.82 -6.67
C ILE A 138 14.67 8.32 -5.85
N ASP A 139 15.87 8.74 -6.27
CA ASP A 139 17.15 8.48 -5.60
C ASP A 139 17.41 9.56 -4.53
N TRP A 140 17.99 9.19 -3.39
CA TRP A 140 18.20 10.08 -2.22
C TRP A 140 19.65 10.16 -1.75
#